data_AF-A0A814KBM9-F1
#
_entry.id   AF-A0A814KBM9-F1
#
_cell.length_a   1.000
_cell.length_b   1.000
_cell.length_c   1.000
_cell.angle_alpha   90.00
_cell.angle_beta   90.00
_cell.angle_gamma   90.00
#
_symmetry.space_group_name_H-M   'P 1'
#
loop_
_entity.id
_entity.type
_entity.pdbx_description
1 polymer ?
#
loop_
_entity_poly.entity_id
_entity_poly.type
_entity_poly.pdbx_seq_one_letter_code
_entity_poly.pdbx_strand_id
1 'polypeptide(L)'
;MSHDLTDRILQNLTQDLDILIESISASNSLKTLSLNDNHRSNLDDSNQSQTDTEFNQLLIDVTNRLNDIFEKYFIELKKHFERIEQFNKKFPNSNNLDDLIDYQRSILIEKLTDKHYDLLVFLFKSLFDYYHKINEEEDEQNEINLDNLRSEHDLINKFLNINQILFNLGLFDHLCGDVVVGVVEDKIRQHIDNTSIDNYEESFIDSFKEWLNKIILGWIRLIYSTQTNLEHLEDYKKQLLHFMYTNYAHCRIRRLFEIVIDFPDSKNAVQDLKICLNKTNLRSHLIKTLTYQIDSIEFRIQIFNKNYHNLCFFFVCKK
;
A
#
# COMPACT_ATOMS: atom_id res chain seq x y z
N MET A 1 -10.11 -30.51 26.25
CA MET A 1 -9.75 -31.25 25.01
C MET A 1 -9.86 -30.39 23.76
N SER A 2 -10.92 -29.58 23.56
CA SER A 2 -11.04 -28.69 22.38
C SER A 2 -9.97 -27.57 22.33
N HIS A 3 -9.60 -26.99 23.48
CA HIS A 3 -8.55 -25.98 23.56
C HIS A 3 -7.16 -26.50 23.10
N ASP A 4 -6.75 -27.70 23.56
CA ASP A 4 -5.45 -28.31 23.23
C ASP A 4 -5.30 -28.64 21.73
N LEU A 5 -6.39 -29.05 21.07
CA LEU A 5 -6.35 -29.34 19.64
C LEU A 5 -6.25 -28.05 18.80
N THR A 6 -6.90 -26.98 19.24
CA THR A 6 -6.81 -25.69 18.53
C THR A 6 -5.42 -25.08 18.72
N ASP A 7 -4.88 -25.14 19.94
CA ASP A 7 -3.54 -24.64 20.22
C ASP A 7 -2.47 -25.34 19.38
N ARG A 8 -2.61 -26.65 19.12
CA ARG A 8 -1.74 -27.40 18.21
C ARG A 8 -1.88 -26.98 16.76
N ILE A 9 -3.12 -26.79 16.28
CA ILE A 9 -3.36 -26.31 14.90
C ILE A 9 -2.70 -24.94 14.71
N LEU A 10 -2.86 -24.05 15.68
CA LEU A 10 -2.26 -22.71 15.67
C LEU A 10 -0.74 -22.73 15.77
N GLN A 11 -0.16 -23.59 16.61
CA GLN A 11 1.30 -23.76 16.71
C GLN A 11 1.91 -24.27 15.41
N ASN A 12 1.24 -25.23 14.76
CA ASN A 12 1.70 -25.75 13.47
C ASN A 12 1.63 -24.64 12.39
N LEU A 13 0.59 -23.80 12.39
CA LEU A 13 0.48 -22.66 11.46
C LEU A 13 1.66 -21.71 11.62
N THR A 14 1.94 -21.27 12.85
CA THR A 14 3.07 -20.37 13.12
C THR A 14 4.41 -21.01 12.74
N GLN A 15 4.58 -22.30 13.01
CA GLN A 15 5.80 -23.01 12.65
C GLN A 15 6.00 -23.12 11.13
N ASP A 16 4.94 -23.43 10.37
CA ASP A 16 5.00 -23.49 8.91
C ASP A 16 5.28 -22.10 8.31
N LEU A 17 4.77 -21.02 8.92
CA LEU A 17 5.07 -19.64 8.52
C LEU A 17 6.51 -19.24 8.86
N ASP A 18 7.02 -19.60 10.04
CA ASP A 18 8.42 -19.36 10.41
C ASP A 18 9.37 -20.07 9.42
N ILE A 19 9.07 -21.32 9.03
CA ILE A 19 9.84 -22.06 8.01
C ILE A 19 9.80 -21.34 6.67
N LEU A 20 8.65 -20.78 6.28
CA LEU A 20 8.53 -19.97 5.06
C LEU A 20 9.44 -18.73 5.16
N ILE A 21 9.37 -17.98 6.25
CA ILE A 21 10.20 -16.78 6.48
C ILE A 21 11.69 -17.12 6.47
N GLU A 22 12.10 -18.21 7.12
CA GLU A 22 13.49 -18.68 7.11
C GLU A 22 13.97 -19.06 5.71
N SER A 23 13.12 -19.70 4.90
CA SER A 23 13.46 -20.03 3.52
C SER A 23 13.61 -18.79 2.63
N ILE A 24 12.79 -17.77 2.85
CA ILE A 24 12.90 -16.46 2.17
C ILE A 24 14.18 -15.73 2.62
N SER A 25 14.59 -15.92 3.89
CA SER A 25 15.82 -15.37 4.46
C SER A 25 17.09 -16.04 3.93
N ALA A 26 17.02 -17.33 3.64
CA ALA A 26 18.13 -18.12 3.13
C ALA A 26 18.38 -17.87 1.63
N SER A 27 17.34 -17.57 0.85
CA SER A 27 17.53 -16.89 -0.44
C SER A 27 18.03 -15.48 -0.13
N ASN A 28 19.20 -15.06 -0.64
CA ASN A 28 19.84 -13.75 -0.40
C ASN A 28 19.00 -12.50 -0.81
N SER A 29 17.70 -12.63 -1.03
CA SER A 29 16.71 -11.62 -1.40
C SER A 29 16.23 -10.74 -0.24
N LEU A 30 16.52 -11.07 1.03
CA LEU A 30 16.03 -10.27 2.18
C LEU A 30 16.70 -8.89 2.35
N LYS A 31 17.77 -8.57 1.59
CA LYS A 31 18.31 -7.19 1.53
C LYS A 31 17.35 -6.18 0.86
N THR A 32 16.28 -6.63 0.20
CA THR A 32 15.26 -5.76 -0.40
C THR A 32 14.01 -5.59 0.47
N LEU A 33 13.95 -6.26 1.63
CA LEU A 33 12.81 -6.21 2.56
C LEU A 33 12.91 -5.09 3.59
N SER A 34 14.10 -4.53 3.81
CA SER A 34 14.30 -3.26 4.51
C SER A 34 15.02 -2.29 3.57
N LEU A 35 14.39 -1.15 3.24
CA LEU A 35 14.94 -0.05 2.42
C LEU A 35 14.93 -0.30 0.90
N ASN A 36 13.75 -0.19 0.29
CA ASN A 36 13.66 0.48 -1.01
C ASN A 36 13.17 1.92 -0.79
N ASP A 37 13.86 2.64 0.11
CA ASP A 37 13.88 4.09 0.08
C ASP A 37 14.89 4.50 -0.99
N ASN A 38 14.38 5.09 -2.07
CA ASN A 38 15.09 6.05 -2.92
C ASN A 38 16.44 5.58 -3.49
N HIS A 39 16.43 4.87 -4.62
CA HIS A 39 17.33 5.06 -5.77
C HIS A 39 17.20 3.87 -6.73
N ARG A 40 16.17 3.89 -7.59
CA ARG A 40 16.07 3.03 -8.78
C ARG A 40 16.46 3.78 -10.07
N SER A 41 17.32 4.79 -9.93
CA SER A 41 17.89 5.52 -11.06
C SER A 41 19.34 5.07 -11.28
N ASN A 42 19.58 4.33 -12.37
CA ASN A 42 20.87 3.92 -12.93
C ASN A 42 21.39 2.53 -12.51
N LEU A 43 20.80 1.47 -13.06
CA LEU A 43 21.50 0.20 -13.30
C LEU A 43 21.18 -0.29 -14.71
N ASP A 44 22.16 -0.91 -15.38
CA ASP A 44 22.12 -1.31 -16.78
C ASP A 44 20.97 -2.30 -17.09
N ASP A 45 20.28 -2.08 -18.23
CA ASP A 45 19.09 -2.81 -18.70
C ASP A 45 19.22 -4.35 -18.74
N SER A 46 20.44 -4.88 -18.92
CA SER A 46 20.68 -6.32 -18.95
C SER A 46 20.59 -6.99 -17.57
N ASN A 47 21.00 -6.31 -16.51
CA ASN A 47 20.92 -6.83 -15.14
C ASN A 47 19.50 -6.71 -14.57
N GLN A 48 18.74 -5.71 -15.02
CA GLN A 48 17.38 -5.42 -14.53
C GLN A 48 16.38 -6.52 -14.90
N SER A 49 16.47 -7.04 -16.14
CA SER A 49 15.61 -8.15 -16.60
C SER A 49 15.83 -9.46 -15.83
N GLN A 50 17.08 -9.75 -15.45
CA GLN A 50 17.42 -10.96 -14.70
C GLN A 50 16.94 -10.85 -13.24
N THR A 51 17.12 -9.68 -12.61
CA THR A 51 16.61 -9.42 -11.27
C THR A 51 15.08 -9.43 -11.19
N ASP A 52 14.39 -8.93 -12.22
CA ASP A 52 12.92 -8.92 -12.26
C ASP A 52 12.37 -10.34 -12.45
N THR A 53 13.06 -11.20 -13.20
CA THR A 53 12.66 -12.60 -13.39
C THR A 53 12.83 -13.40 -12.09
N GLU A 54 13.94 -13.21 -11.38
CA GLU A 54 14.19 -13.84 -10.07
C GLU A 54 13.20 -13.36 -9.01
N PHE A 55 12.87 -12.07 -8.99
CA PHE A 55 11.88 -11.50 -8.08
C PHE A 55 10.46 -12.05 -8.34
N ASN A 56 10.05 -12.13 -9.61
CA ASN A 56 8.75 -12.70 -9.97
C ASN A 56 8.67 -14.19 -9.59
N GLN A 57 9.76 -14.95 -9.76
CA GLN A 57 9.81 -16.36 -9.37
C GLN A 57 9.70 -16.52 -7.84
N LEU A 58 10.37 -15.66 -7.06
CA LEU A 58 10.25 -15.63 -5.60
C LEU A 58 8.81 -15.29 -5.18
N LEU A 59 8.19 -14.28 -5.80
CA LEU A 59 6.82 -13.88 -5.49
C LEU A 59 5.83 -15.03 -5.75
N ILE A 60 6.02 -15.76 -6.85
CA ILE A 60 5.21 -16.95 -7.17
C ILE A 60 5.42 -18.05 -6.11
N ASP A 61 6.66 -18.38 -5.76
CA ASP A 61 6.94 -19.41 -4.74
C ASP A 61 6.33 -19.05 -3.39
N VAL A 62 6.54 -17.82 -2.92
CA VAL A 62 6.01 -17.34 -1.65
C VAL A 62 4.49 -17.38 -1.64
N THR A 63 3.84 -16.88 -2.69
CA THR A 63 2.37 -16.85 -2.78
C THR A 63 1.80 -18.28 -2.82
N ASN A 64 2.43 -19.19 -3.57
CA ASN A 64 2.00 -20.59 -3.64
C ASN A 64 2.10 -21.26 -2.27
N ARG A 65 3.25 -21.17 -1.63
CA ARG A 65 3.49 -21.81 -0.33
C ARG A 65 2.60 -21.22 0.75
N LEU A 66 2.38 -19.90 0.74
CA LEU A 66 1.49 -19.24 1.67
C LEU A 66 0.03 -19.68 1.45
N ASN A 67 -0.41 -19.82 0.18
CA ASN A 67 -1.73 -20.37 -0.15
C ASN A 67 -1.89 -21.80 0.36
N ASP A 68 -0.91 -22.67 0.12
CA ASP A 68 -0.95 -24.08 0.58
C ASP A 68 -1.01 -24.18 2.10
N ILE A 69 -0.24 -23.33 2.80
CA ILE A 69 -0.29 -23.20 4.27
C ILE A 69 -1.71 -22.81 4.69
N PHE A 70 -2.22 -21.66 4.22
CA PHE A 70 -3.53 -21.19 4.64
C PHE A 70 -4.66 -22.15 4.28
N GLU A 71 -4.64 -22.81 3.12
CA GLU A 71 -5.63 -23.82 2.75
C GLU A 71 -5.62 -25.02 3.69
N LYS A 72 -4.43 -25.57 3.98
CA LYS A 72 -4.25 -26.69 4.92
C LYS A 72 -4.84 -26.33 6.29
N TYR A 73 -4.52 -25.16 6.82
CA TYR A 73 -5.00 -24.71 8.13
C TYR A 73 -6.49 -24.38 8.14
N PHE A 74 -7.01 -23.77 7.07
CA PHE A 74 -8.43 -23.48 6.92
C PHE A 74 -9.26 -24.76 6.95
N ILE A 75 -8.83 -25.81 6.24
CA ILE A 75 -9.52 -27.11 6.24
C ILE A 75 -9.53 -27.73 7.64
N GLU A 76 -8.40 -27.71 8.35
CA GLU A 76 -8.32 -28.26 9.71
C GLU A 76 -9.16 -27.47 10.72
N LEU A 77 -9.13 -26.14 10.66
CA LEU A 77 -9.99 -25.28 11.48
C LEU A 77 -11.47 -25.52 11.18
N LYS A 78 -11.86 -25.60 9.90
CA LYS A 78 -13.25 -25.87 9.51
C LYS A 78 -13.73 -27.23 10.03
N LYS A 79 -12.96 -28.31 9.86
CA LYS A 79 -13.30 -29.63 10.43
C LYS A 79 -13.43 -29.57 11.96
N HIS A 80 -12.58 -28.80 12.62
CA HIS A 80 -12.64 -28.63 14.07
C HIS A 80 -13.92 -27.90 14.50
N PHE A 81 -14.27 -26.80 13.84
CA PHE A 81 -15.52 -26.08 14.11
C PHE A 81 -16.75 -26.92 13.82
N GLU A 82 -16.79 -27.68 12.71
CA GLU A 82 -17.89 -28.59 12.40
C GLU A 82 -18.09 -29.66 13.49
N ARG A 83 -17.00 -30.20 14.05
CA ARG A 83 -17.06 -31.15 15.17
C ARG A 83 -17.62 -30.51 16.43
N ILE A 84 -17.25 -29.27 16.72
CA ILE A 84 -17.79 -28.50 17.85
C ILE A 84 -19.27 -28.21 17.64
N GLU A 85 -19.68 -27.81 16.44
CA GLU A 85 -21.08 -27.54 16.12
C GLU A 85 -21.94 -28.80 16.25
N GLN A 86 -21.45 -29.95 15.77
CA GLN A 86 -22.11 -31.25 15.96
C GLN A 86 -22.23 -31.65 17.43
N PHE A 87 -21.25 -31.29 18.25
CA PHE A 87 -21.29 -31.52 19.69
C PHE A 87 -22.29 -30.58 20.38
N ASN A 88 -22.29 -29.29 20.05
CA ASN A 88 -23.23 -28.29 20.59
C ASN A 88 -24.69 -28.60 20.20
N LYS A 89 -24.94 -29.11 18.98
CA LYS A 89 -26.28 -29.59 18.57
C LYS A 89 -26.79 -30.74 19.45
N LYS A 90 -25.90 -31.55 20.03
CA LYS A 90 -26.26 -32.63 20.96
C LYS A 90 -26.42 -32.15 22.40
N PHE A 91 -25.82 -31.01 22.76
CA PHE A 91 -25.83 -30.45 24.11
C PHE A 91 -26.01 -28.92 24.06
N PRO A 92 -27.25 -28.41 24.02
CA PRO A 92 -27.53 -26.98 23.77
C PRO A 92 -27.12 -25.99 24.88
N ASN A 93 -26.47 -26.47 25.96
CA ASN A 93 -26.03 -25.64 27.08
C ASN A 93 -24.51 -25.35 27.07
N SER A 94 -23.77 -25.76 26.04
CA SER A 94 -22.33 -25.43 25.89
C SER A 94 -22.12 -24.11 25.13
N ASN A 95 -21.07 -23.38 25.53
CA ASN A 95 -20.65 -22.05 25.08
C ASN A 95 -20.98 -21.72 23.60
N ASN A 96 -21.38 -20.47 23.37
CA ASN A 96 -21.73 -19.95 22.06
C ASN A 96 -20.54 -20.14 21.10
N LEU A 97 -20.80 -20.67 19.90
CA LEU A 97 -19.75 -20.99 18.92
C LEU A 97 -18.95 -19.73 18.52
N ASP A 98 -19.63 -18.59 18.48
CA ASP A 98 -19.04 -17.29 18.20
C ASP A 98 -17.99 -16.89 19.23
N ASP A 99 -18.25 -17.10 20.54
CA ASP A 99 -17.30 -16.80 21.62
C ASP A 99 -16.02 -17.65 21.50
N LEU A 100 -16.18 -18.89 21.02
CA LEU A 100 -15.05 -19.80 20.82
C LEU A 100 -14.24 -19.43 19.58
N ILE A 101 -14.89 -18.97 18.51
CA ILE A 101 -14.22 -18.44 17.32
C ILE A 101 -13.43 -17.17 17.69
N ASP A 102 -14.03 -16.23 18.45
CA ASP A 102 -13.38 -14.99 18.86
C ASP A 102 -12.20 -15.22 19.82
N TYR A 103 -12.32 -16.19 20.73
CA TYR A 103 -11.21 -16.62 21.57
C TYR A 103 -10.05 -17.18 20.74
N GLN A 104 -10.34 -18.00 19.72
CA GLN A 104 -9.32 -18.57 18.84
C GLN A 104 -8.66 -17.53 17.94
N ARG A 105 -9.42 -16.54 17.45
CA ARG A 105 -8.88 -15.37 16.74
C ARG A 105 -7.90 -14.61 17.62
N SER A 106 -8.27 -14.36 18.87
CA SER A 106 -7.43 -13.65 19.84
C SER A 106 -6.10 -14.37 20.08
N ILE A 107 -6.13 -15.70 20.26
CA ILE A 107 -4.90 -16.49 20.42
C ILE A 107 -4.05 -16.47 19.15
N LEU A 108 -4.66 -16.57 17.97
CA LEU A 108 -3.90 -16.55 16.71
C LEU A 108 -3.22 -15.19 16.52
N ILE A 109 -3.92 -14.09 16.79
CA ILE A 109 -3.34 -12.74 16.74
C ILE A 109 -2.19 -12.59 17.74
N GLU A 110 -2.33 -13.11 18.96
CA GLU A 110 -1.27 -13.07 19.99
C GLU A 110 -0.02 -13.87 19.58
N LYS A 111 -0.20 -14.98 18.85
CA LYS A 111 0.91 -15.83 18.40
C LYS A 111 1.62 -15.31 17.15
N LEU A 112 1.01 -14.40 16.39
CA LEU A 112 1.65 -13.81 15.22
C LEU A 112 2.69 -12.76 15.64
N THR A 113 3.92 -12.96 15.20
CA THR A 113 5.06 -12.04 15.46
C THR A 113 5.20 -10.98 14.37
N ASP A 114 5.97 -9.92 14.63
CA ASP A 114 6.25 -8.85 13.67
C ASP A 114 6.72 -9.35 12.30
N LYS A 115 7.51 -10.44 12.27
CA LYS A 115 8.00 -11.04 11.01
C LYS A 115 6.88 -11.57 10.12
N HIS A 116 5.77 -12.03 10.72
CA HIS A 116 4.60 -12.48 9.98
C HIS A 116 3.87 -11.29 9.34
N TYR A 117 3.81 -10.15 10.04
CA TYR A 117 3.28 -8.91 9.49
C TYR A 117 4.17 -8.37 8.37
N ASP A 118 5.49 -8.43 8.51
CA ASP A 118 6.43 -8.04 7.45
C ASP A 118 6.23 -8.87 6.18
N LEU A 119 5.98 -10.18 6.32
CA LEU A 119 5.66 -11.06 5.20
C LEU A 119 4.36 -10.63 4.49
N LEU A 120 3.33 -10.26 5.25
CA LEU A 120 2.07 -9.74 4.67
C LEU A 120 2.31 -8.41 3.96
N VAL A 121 3.04 -7.47 4.57
CA VAL A 121 3.37 -6.19 3.93
C VAL A 121 4.12 -6.42 2.61
N PHE A 122 5.11 -7.31 2.61
CA PHE A 122 5.85 -7.68 1.40
C PHE A 122 4.94 -8.25 0.31
N LEU A 123 4.06 -9.19 0.68
CA LEU A 123 3.13 -9.82 -0.26
C LEU A 123 2.19 -8.77 -0.88
N PHE A 124 1.55 -7.95 -0.06
CA PHE A 124 0.60 -6.94 -0.53
C PHE A 124 1.29 -5.86 -1.39
N LYS A 125 2.51 -5.42 -1.03
CA LYS A 125 3.28 -4.49 -1.85
C LYS A 125 3.66 -5.10 -3.20
N SER A 126 4.22 -6.31 -3.19
CA SER A 126 4.72 -6.97 -4.41
C SER A 126 3.58 -7.31 -5.37
N LEU A 127 2.43 -7.74 -4.84
CA LEU A 127 1.26 -8.02 -5.66
C LEU A 127 0.58 -6.76 -6.18
N PHE A 128 0.61 -5.65 -5.42
CA PHE A 128 0.18 -4.36 -5.95
C PHE A 128 1.04 -3.95 -7.14
N ASP A 129 2.37 -4.11 -7.05
CA ASP A 129 3.27 -3.78 -8.16
C ASP A 129 3.03 -4.67 -9.39
N TYR A 130 2.79 -5.96 -9.17
CA TYR A 130 2.39 -6.88 -10.24
C TYR A 130 1.05 -6.46 -10.88
N TYR A 131 0.04 -6.13 -10.07
CA TYR A 131 -1.25 -5.62 -10.53
C TYR A 131 -1.09 -4.31 -11.31
N HIS A 132 -0.29 -3.37 -10.81
CA HIS A 132 -0.05 -2.10 -11.49
C HIS A 132 0.55 -2.32 -12.88
N LYS A 133 1.56 -3.20 -12.98
CA LYS A 133 2.21 -3.54 -14.25
C LYS A 133 1.24 -4.11 -15.28
N ILE A 134 0.35 -5.02 -14.88
CA ILE A 134 -0.68 -5.57 -15.77
C ILE A 134 -1.58 -4.45 -16.31
N ASN A 135 -1.99 -3.52 -15.45
CA ASN A 135 -2.90 -2.43 -15.84
C ASN A 135 -2.23 -1.30 -16.64
N GLU A 136 -0.91 -1.22 -16.65
CA GLU A 136 -0.13 -0.36 -17.55
C GLU A 136 0.01 -0.99 -18.94
N GLU A 137 0.07 -2.32 -19.03
CA GLU A 137 0.19 -3.07 -20.29
C GLU A 137 -1.16 -3.24 -21.01
N GLU A 138 -2.28 -3.25 -20.29
CA GLU A 138 -3.64 -3.29 -20.86
C GLU A 138 -4.14 -1.88 -21.26
N ASP A 139 -4.32 -1.66 -22.57
CA ASP A 139 -4.79 -0.42 -23.21
C ASP A 139 -5.98 0.26 -22.46
N GLU A 140 -5.97 1.60 -22.42
CA GLU A 140 -6.91 2.49 -21.70
C GLU A 140 -8.43 2.28 -21.96
N GLN A 141 -8.81 1.41 -22.90
CA GLN A 141 -10.20 1.25 -23.36
C GLN A 141 -10.93 0.03 -22.78
N ASN A 142 -10.24 -0.89 -22.11
CA ASN A 142 -10.89 -2.03 -21.47
C ASN A 142 -11.18 -1.73 -20.00
N GLU A 143 -12.47 -1.62 -19.66
CA GLU A 143 -12.91 -1.60 -18.28
C GLU A 143 -12.50 -2.93 -17.62
N ILE A 144 -11.67 -2.87 -16.57
CA ILE A 144 -11.05 -4.05 -15.95
C ILE A 144 -12.15 -4.99 -15.47
N ASN A 145 -12.29 -6.12 -16.15
CA ASN A 145 -13.15 -7.20 -15.69
C ASN A 145 -12.37 -8.03 -14.66
N LEU A 146 -12.75 -7.87 -13.38
CA LEU A 146 -12.16 -8.59 -12.25
C LEU A 146 -12.17 -10.11 -12.45
N ASP A 147 -13.19 -10.65 -13.15
CA ASP A 147 -13.30 -12.08 -13.44
C ASP A 147 -12.29 -12.55 -14.50
N ASN A 148 -11.95 -11.69 -15.46
CA ASN A 148 -10.90 -11.98 -16.45
C ASN A 148 -9.53 -11.98 -15.75
N LEU A 149 -9.25 -10.96 -14.92
CA LEU A 149 -7.99 -10.84 -14.19
C LEU A 149 -7.73 -12.06 -13.28
N ARG A 150 -8.78 -12.57 -12.61
CA ARG A 150 -8.70 -13.79 -11.79
C ARG A 150 -8.43 -15.05 -12.60
N SER A 151 -8.92 -15.11 -13.84
CA SER A 151 -8.79 -16.28 -14.71
C SER A 151 -7.45 -16.32 -15.44
N GLU A 152 -6.91 -15.15 -15.78
CA GLU A 152 -5.69 -15.00 -16.58
C GLU A 152 -4.41 -15.04 -15.72
N HIS A 153 -4.49 -14.62 -14.45
CA HIS A 153 -3.33 -14.53 -13.56
C HIS A 153 -3.47 -15.44 -12.33
N ASP A 154 -2.87 -16.63 -12.39
CA ASP A 154 -2.84 -17.63 -11.31
C ASP A 154 -2.34 -17.04 -9.96
N LEU A 155 -1.36 -16.14 -10.03
CA LEU A 155 -0.82 -15.44 -8.86
C LEU A 155 -1.89 -14.60 -8.14
N ILE A 156 -2.68 -13.83 -8.90
CA ILE A 156 -3.77 -13.02 -8.35
C ILE A 156 -4.86 -13.92 -7.79
N ASN A 157 -5.20 -15.02 -8.48
CA ASN A 157 -6.19 -15.97 -7.99
C ASN A 157 -5.81 -16.59 -6.64
N LYS A 158 -4.54 -17.01 -6.49
CA LYS A 158 -4.02 -17.55 -5.22
C LYS A 158 -4.01 -16.51 -4.11
N PHE A 159 -3.62 -15.27 -4.41
CA PHE A 159 -3.72 -14.18 -3.44
C PHE A 159 -5.15 -13.93 -3.00
N LEU A 160 -6.10 -13.89 -3.93
CA LEU A 160 -7.52 -13.72 -3.60
C LEU A 160 -8.04 -14.89 -2.76
N ASN A 161 -7.57 -16.11 -2.99
CA ASN A 161 -7.93 -17.27 -2.18
C ASN A 161 -7.39 -17.14 -0.74
N ILE A 162 -6.14 -16.68 -0.57
CA ILE A 162 -5.60 -16.35 0.77
C ILE A 162 -6.49 -15.31 1.46
N ASN A 163 -6.85 -14.23 0.76
CA ASN A 163 -7.72 -13.19 1.32
C ASN A 163 -9.10 -13.75 1.69
N GLN A 164 -9.68 -14.60 0.85
CA GLN A 164 -10.95 -15.29 1.14
C GLN A 164 -10.87 -16.16 2.39
N ILE A 165 -9.77 -16.91 2.56
CA ILE A 165 -9.53 -17.71 3.77
C ILE A 165 -9.46 -16.80 5.00
N LEU A 166 -8.70 -15.69 4.93
CA LEU A 166 -8.59 -14.73 6.01
C LEU A 166 -9.92 -14.04 6.35
N PHE A 167 -10.75 -13.74 5.33
CA PHE A 167 -12.10 -13.21 5.53
C PHE A 167 -13.03 -14.23 6.18
N ASN A 168 -13.03 -15.48 5.71
CA ASN A 168 -13.83 -16.54 6.29
C ASN A 168 -13.45 -16.83 7.75
N LEU A 169 -12.18 -16.62 8.10
CA LEU A 169 -11.70 -16.72 9.48
C LEU A 169 -11.97 -15.45 10.30
N GLY A 170 -12.41 -14.34 9.69
CA GLY A 170 -12.61 -13.05 10.34
C GLY A 170 -11.32 -12.41 10.86
N LEU A 171 -10.19 -12.75 10.23
CA LEU A 171 -8.86 -12.25 10.60
C LEU A 171 -8.37 -11.14 9.67
N PHE A 172 -8.98 -11.00 8.50
CA PHE A 172 -8.51 -10.08 7.47
C PHE A 172 -8.43 -8.63 7.95
N ASP A 173 -9.51 -8.08 8.52
CA ASP A 173 -9.54 -6.67 8.92
C ASP A 173 -8.51 -6.37 10.02
N HIS A 174 -8.25 -7.34 10.91
CA HIS A 174 -7.27 -7.20 12.00
C HIS A 174 -5.81 -7.35 11.54
N LEU A 175 -5.53 -8.23 10.58
CA LEU A 175 -4.16 -8.51 10.14
C LEU A 175 -3.75 -7.72 8.89
N CYS A 176 -4.69 -7.52 7.97
CA CYS A 176 -4.45 -6.96 6.66
C CYS A 176 -5.04 -5.56 6.48
N GLY A 177 -5.99 -5.12 7.32
CA GLY A 177 -6.62 -3.80 7.20
C GLY A 177 -5.59 -2.66 7.16
N ASP A 178 -4.75 -2.58 8.19
CA ASP A 178 -3.68 -1.57 8.27
C ASP A 178 -2.61 -1.75 7.19
N VAL A 179 -2.32 -3.00 6.81
CA VAL A 179 -1.37 -3.31 5.74
C VAL A 179 -1.88 -2.76 4.40
N VAL A 180 -3.14 -2.98 4.06
CA VAL A 180 -3.76 -2.47 2.81
C VAL A 180 -3.73 -0.95 2.78
N VAL A 181 -4.11 -0.29 3.87
CA VAL A 181 -4.05 1.18 3.99
C VAL A 181 -2.61 1.66 3.79
N GLY A 182 -1.66 1.08 4.51
CA GLY A 182 -0.25 1.46 4.43
C GLY A 182 0.35 1.27 3.05
N VAL A 183 0.03 0.19 2.34
CA VAL A 183 0.48 -0.04 0.96
C VAL A 183 -0.13 0.99 0.02
N VAL A 184 -1.42 1.27 0.11
CA VAL A 184 -2.09 2.27 -0.74
C VAL A 184 -1.50 3.66 -0.51
N GLU A 185 -1.32 4.07 0.74
CA GLU A 185 -0.73 5.36 1.08
C GLU A 185 0.74 5.49 0.64
N ASP A 186 1.53 4.43 0.74
CA ASP A 186 2.91 4.36 0.25
C ASP A 186 2.94 4.52 -1.29
N LYS A 187 2.08 3.80 -2.00
CA LYS A 187 2.03 3.84 -3.47
C LYS A 187 1.53 5.17 -4.02
N ILE A 188 0.55 5.80 -3.37
CA ILE A 188 0.12 7.16 -3.72
C ILE A 188 1.29 8.15 -3.57
N ARG A 189 2.06 8.08 -2.47
CA ARG A 189 3.22 8.94 -2.26
C ARG A 189 4.30 8.72 -3.33
N GLN A 190 4.64 7.46 -3.58
CA GLN A 190 5.62 7.09 -4.61
C GLN A 190 5.21 7.58 -6.01
N HIS A 191 3.95 7.41 -6.39
CA HIS A 191 3.44 7.88 -7.68
C HIS A 191 3.52 9.42 -7.78
N ILE A 192 3.13 10.14 -6.75
CA ILE A 192 3.23 11.61 -6.71
C ILE A 192 4.69 12.07 -6.85
N ASP A 193 5.60 11.48 -6.08
CA ASP A 193 7.02 11.86 -6.12
C ASP A 193 7.62 11.52 -7.50
N ASN A 194 7.40 10.32 -8.04
CA ASN A 194 7.98 9.92 -9.33
C ASN A 194 7.47 10.74 -10.52
N THR A 195 6.18 11.12 -10.52
CA THR A 195 5.57 11.84 -11.66
C THR A 195 5.83 13.35 -11.60
N SER A 196 5.93 13.94 -10.41
CA SER A 196 5.88 15.40 -10.26
C SER A 196 7.13 16.08 -9.71
N ILE A 197 8.20 15.35 -9.38
CA ILE A 197 9.37 15.90 -8.66
C ILE A 197 10.02 17.09 -9.37
N ASP A 198 10.18 17.04 -10.69
CA ASP A 198 10.89 18.07 -11.47
C ASP A 198 10.07 18.65 -12.63
N ASN A 199 8.78 18.29 -12.74
CA ASN A 199 7.88 18.87 -13.74
C ASN A 199 6.93 19.88 -13.08
N TYR A 200 7.13 21.16 -13.40
CA TYR A 200 6.32 22.29 -12.92
C TYR A 200 5.45 22.92 -14.01
N GLU A 201 5.69 22.56 -15.27
CA GLU A 201 5.01 23.12 -16.44
C GLU A 201 3.62 22.51 -16.62
N GLU A 202 3.43 21.24 -16.22
CA GLU A 202 2.16 20.53 -16.35
C GLU A 202 1.36 20.50 -15.04
N SER A 203 0.04 20.36 -15.19
CA SER A 203 -0.88 20.13 -14.07
C SER A 203 -1.16 18.64 -13.94
N PHE A 204 -0.95 18.08 -12.74
CA PHE A 204 -1.07 16.63 -12.51
C PHE A 204 -2.32 16.23 -11.73
N ILE A 205 -3.12 17.20 -11.26
CA ILE A 205 -4.28 16.91 -10.40
C ILE A 205 -5.25 15.92 -11.04
N ASP A 206 -5.62 16.13 -12.30
CA ASP A 206 -6.62 15.27 -12.95
C ASP A 206 -6.03 13.90 -13.30
N SER A 207 -4.77 13.85 -13.76
CA SER A 207 -4.03 12.60 -13.96
C SER A 207 -3.96 11.77 -12.67
N PHE A 208 -3.64 12.38 -11.53
CA PHE A 208 -3.62 11.67 -10.24
C PHE A 208 -5.00 11.18 -9.81
N LYS A 209 -6.08 11.91 -10.08
CA LYS A 209 -7.44 11.44 -9.80
C LYS A 209 -7.80 10.24 -10.66
N GLU A 210 -7.47 10.28 -11.95
CA GLU A 210 -7.74 9.19 -12.89
C GLU A 210 -6.97 7.95 -12.50
N TRP A 211 -5.67 8.08 -12.21
CA TRP A 211 -4.85 6.98 -11.72
C TRP A 211 -5.38 6.40 -10.40
N LEU A 212 -5.75 7.25 -9.43
CA LEU A 212 -6.34 6.78 -8.17
C LEU A 212 -7.66 6.02 -8.41
N ASN A 213 -8.52 6.52 -9.30
CA ASN A 213 -9.78 5.86 -9.62
C ASN A 213 -9.59 4.54 -10.36
N LYS A 214 -8.63 4.46 -11.29
CA LYS A 214 -8.38 3.25 -12.09
C LYS A 214 -7.63 2.20 -11.26
N ILE A 215 -6.45 2.57 -10.75
CA ILE A 215 -5.51 1.65 -10.12
C ILE A 215 -5.87 1.42 -8.65
N ILE A 216 -5.93 2.49 -7.85
CA ILE A 216 -6.07 2.32 -6.39
C ILE A 216 -7.44 1.76 -6.04
N LEU A 217 -8.52 2.34 -6.57
CA LEU A 217 -9.87 1.80 -6.32
C LEU A 217 -10.07 0.44 -6.98
N GLY A 218 -9.46 0.19 -8.14
CA GLY A 218 -9.45 -1.13 -8.77
C GLY A 218 -8.84 -2.20 -7.87
N TRP A 219 -7.68 -1.90 -7.29
CA TRP A 219 -7.01 -2.77 -6.31
C TRP A 219 -7.83 -3.02 -5.06
N ILE A 220 -8.44 -1.98 -4.48
CA ILE A 220 -9.29 -2.11 -3.29
C ILE A 220 -10.52 -2.97 -3.62
N ARG A 221 -11.16 -2.74 -4.76
CA ARG A 221 -12.29 -3.57 -5.23
C ARG A 221 -11.86 -5.02 -5.43
N LEU A 222 -10.66 -5.26 -5.95
CA LEU A 222 -10.12 -6.61 -6.12
C LEU A 222 -9.98 -7.33 -4.78
N ILE A 223 -9.33 -6.69 -3.79
CA ILE A 223 -9.13 -7.26 -2.45
C ILE A 223 -10.46 -7.53 -1.75
N TYR A 224 -11.37 -6.56 -1.74
CA TYR A 224 -12.64 -6.62 -1.02
C TYR A 224 -13.80 -7.15 -1.86
N SER A 225 -13.55 -7.70 -3.05
CA SER A 225 -14.57 -8.21 -3.99
C SER A 225 -15.52 -9.25 -3.40
N THR A 226 -15.06 -9.95 -2.36
CA THR A 226 -15.80 -11.01 -1.68
C THR A 226 -16.67 -10.51 -0.52
N GLN A 227 -16.57 -9.22 -0.17
CA GLN A 227 -17.37 -8.60 0.87
C GLN A 227 -18.54 -7.77 0.32
N THR A 228 -19.62 -7.70 1.10
CA THR A 228 -20.73 -6.77 0.87
C THR A 228 -20.41 -5.32 1.27
N ASN A 229 -19.28 -5.06 1.93
CA ASN A 229 -18.88 -3.73 2.47
C ASN A 229 -18.42 -2.71 1.42
N LEU A 230 -18.63 -2.96 0.13
CA LEU A 230 -18.38 -1.98 -0.93
C LEU A 230 -19.28 -0.72 -0.81
N GLU A 231 -20.29 -0.74 0.05
CA GLU A 231 -21.18 0.41 0.34
C GLU A 231 -20.42 1.65 0.82
N HIS A 232 -19.25 1.48 1.47
CA HIS A 232 -18.42 2.60 1.95
C HIS A 232 -17.30 3.01 0.99
N LEU A 233 -17.23 2.43 -0.22
CA LEU A 233 -16.15 2.70 -1.16
C LEU A 233 -16.08 4.18 -1.57
N GLU A 234 -17.23 4.86 -1.67
CA GLU A 234 -17.28 6.29 -1.99
C GLU A 234 -16.73 7.18 -0.86
N ASP A 235 -16.90 6.78 0.39
CA ASP A 235 -16.31 7.51 1.51
C ASP A 235 -14.80 7.26 1.59
N TYR A 236 -14.37 6.03 1.32
CA TYR A 236 -12.95 5.69 1.23
C TYR A 236 -12.26 6.43 0.08
N LYS A 237 -12.92 6.53 -1.08
CA LYS A 237 -12.46 7.35 -2.22
C LYS A 237 -12.25 8.82 -1.83
N LYS A 238 -13.18 9.43 -1.07
CA LYS A 238 -13.01 10.82 -0.59
C LYS A 238 -11.79 10.95 0.32
N GLN A 239 -11.56 9.98 1.21
CA GLN A 239 -10.40 9.98 2.11
C GLN A 239 -9.09 9.87 1.31
N LEU A 240 -9.02 8.96 0.35
CA LEU A 240 -7.85 8.79 -0.53
C LEU A 240 -7.59 10.03 -1.39
N LEU A 241 -8.64 10.66 -1.93
CA LEU A 241 -8.50 11.92 -2.66
C LEU A 241 -7.95 13.04 -1.76
N HIS A 242 -8.45 13.16 -0.53
CA HIS A 242 -7.91 14.12 0.43
C HIS A 242 -6.44 13.82 0.78
N PHE A 243 -6.08 12.54 0.95
CA PHE A 243 -4.70 12.10 1.18
C PHE A 243 -3.80 12.45 -0.01
N MET A 244 -4.23 12.20 -1.25
CA MET A 244 -3.53 12.59 -2.48
C MET A 244 -3.30 14.10 -2.53
N TYR A 245 -4.34 14.92 -2.32
CA TYR A 245 -4.21 16.38 -2.30
C TYR A 245 -3.24 16.88 -1.23
N THR A 246 -3.26 16.25 -0.05
CA THR A 246 -2.38 16.60 1.08
C THR A 246 -0.92 16.32 0.74
N ASN A 247 -0.62 15.13 0.24
CA ASN A 247 0.74 14.75 -0.13
C ASN A 247 1.26 15.56 -1.32
N TYR A 248 0.41 15.81 -2.32
CA TYR A 248 0.80 16.62 -3.47
C TYR A 248 1.08 18.08 -3.08
N ALA A 249 0.24 18.67 -2.20
CA ALA A 249 0.53 19.98 -1.63
C ALA A 249 1.85 19.99 -0.85
N HIS A 250 2.13 18.99 -0.03
CA HIS A 250 3.42 18.91 0.69
C HIS A 250 4.61 18.88 -0.28
N CYS A 251 4.52 18.09 -1.36
CA CYS A 251 5.55 18.05 -2.39
C CYS A 251 5.77 19.44 -3.03
N ARG A 252 4.69 20.12 -3.43
CA ARG A 252 4.76 21.47 -4.02
C ARG A 252 5.25 22.53 -3.01
N ILE A 253 4.87 22.46 -1.73
CA ILE A 253 5.36 23.36 -0.68
C ILE A 253 6.86 23.17 -0.47
N ARG A 254 7.35 21.92 -0.43
CA ARG A 254 8.77 21.60 -0.26
C ARG A 254 9.65 22.17 -1.39
N ARG A 255 9.10 22.30 -2.59
CA ARG A 255 9.78 22.78 -3.81
C ARG A 255 9.33 24.19 -4.22
N LEU A 256 8.64 24.91 -3.35
CA LEU A 256 7.97 26.15 -3.73
C LEU A 256 8.92 27.23 -4.26
N PHE A 257 10.16 27.28 -3.76
CA PHE A 257 11.17 28.21 -4.27
C PHE A 257 11.61 27.89 -5.71
N GLU A 258 11.74 26.61 -6.05
CA GLU A 258 12.09 26.18 -7.41
C GLU A 258 10.94 26.53 -8.36
N ILE A 259 9.71 26.18 -7.98
CA ILE A 259 8.49 26.60 -8.68
C ILE A 259 8.47 28.12 -8.91
N VAL A 260 8.79 28.92 -7.89
CA VAL A 260 8.80 30.38 -8.01
C VAL A 260 9.89 30.90 -8.95
N ILE A 261 11.07 30.30 -8.92
CA ILE A 261 12.20 30.68 -9.80
C ILE A 261 11.83 30.43 -11.26
N ASP A 262 11.14 29.32 -11.53
CA ASP A 262 10.76 28.88 -12.88
C ASP A 262 9.47 29.56 -13.39
N PHE A 263 8.98 30.61 -12.71
CA PHE A 263 7.83 31.37 -13.18
C PHE A 263 8.23 32.29 -14.36
N PRO A 264 7.44 32.36 -15.46
CA PRO A 264 6.03 31.97 -15.61
C PRO A 264 5.75 30.53 -16.05
N ASP A 265 6.77 29.76 -16.41
CA ASP A 265 6.59 28.42 -16.99
C ASP A 265 5.99 27.44 -15.97
N SER A 266 6.33 27.62 -14.69
CA SER A 266 5.77 26.89 -13.55
C SER A 266 4.35 27.27 -13.11
N LYS A 267 3.62 28.08 -13.90
CA LYS A 267 2.29 28.62 -13.51
C LYS A 267 1.30 27.52 -13.12
N ASN A 268 1.33 26.36 -13.79
CA ASN A 268 0.43 25.25 -13.51
C ASN A 268 0.68 24.64 -12.12
N ALA A 269 1.94 24.46 -11.72
CA ALA A 269 2.28 24.01 -10.36
C ALA A 269 1.75 24.95 -9.25
N VAL A 270 1.72 26.27 -9.50
CA VAL A 270 1.13 27.25 -8.57
C VAL A 270 -0.40 27.13 -8.51
N GLN A 271 -1.06 26.91 -9.65
CA GLN A 271 -2.51 26.68 -9.68
C GLN A 271 -2.88 25.38 -8.96
N ASP A 272 -2.11 24.32 -9.16
CA ASP A 272 -2.30 23.05 -8.50
C ASP A 272 -2.16 23.19 -6.99
N LEU A 273 -1.09 23.84 -6.52
CA LEU A 273 -0.92 24.13 -5.10
C LEU A 273 -2.10 24.93 -4.53
N LYS A 274 -2.62 25.92 -5.25
CA LYS A 274 -3.81 26.68 -4.84
C LYS A 274 -5.04 25.79 -4.70
N ILE A 275 -5.28 24.88 -5.65
CA ILE A 275 -6.39 23.92 -5.59
C ILE A 275 -6.22 23.00 -4.37
N CYS A 276 -5.04 22.42 -4.17
CA CYS A 276 -4.77 21.54 -3.04
C CYS A 276 -4.95 22.26 -1.69
N LEU A 277 -4.52 23.51 -1.55
CA LEU A 277 -4.71 24.32 -0.34
C LEU A 277 -6.18 24.67 -0.06
N ASN A 278 -7.04 24.68 -1.08
CA ASN A 278 -8.48 24.84 -0.89
C ASN A 278 -9.15 23.55 -0.44
N LYS A 279 -8.55 22.40 -0.75
CA LYS A 279 -9.05 21.05 -0.40
C LYS A 279 -8.45 20.49 0.88
N THR A 280 -7.44 21.16 1.45
CA THR A 280 -6.67 20.70 2.62
C THR A 280 -6.50 21.81 3.65
N ASN A 281 -6.03 21.46 4.86
CA ASN A 281 -5.78 22.40 5.95
C ASN A 281 -4.31 22.90 6.02
N LEU A 282 -3.59 22.88 4.89
CA LEU A 282 -2.14 23.11 4.86
C LEU A 282 -1.69 24.58 4.77
N ARG A 283 -2.59 25.56 4.82
CA ARG A 283 -2.22 26.99 4.73
C ARG A 283 -1.25 27.43 5.82
N SER A 284 -1.47 26.99 7.06
CA SER A 284 -0.59 27.29 8.19
C SER A 284 0.77 26.61 8.05
N HIS A 285 0.81 25.38 7.52
CA HIS A 285 2.04 24.67 7.23
C HIS A 285 2.84 25.38 6.12
N LEU A 286 2.19 25.78 5.02
CA LEU A 286 2.80 26.58 3.97
C LEU A 286 3.50 27.83 4.53
N ILE A 287 2.78 28.62 5.35
CA ILE A 287 3.34 29.86 5.94
C ILE A 287 4.55 29.53 6.81
N LYS A 288 4.45 28.54 7.70
CA LYS A 288 5.56 28.12 8.57
C LYS A 288 6.78 27.66 7.78
N THR A 289 6.56 26.81 6.77
CA THR A 289 7.64 26.29 5.93
C THR A 289 8.29 27.41 5.12
N LEU A 290 7.51 28.33 4.57
CA LEU A 290 8.03 29.52 3.88
C LEU A 290 8.83 30.42 4.81
N THR A 291 8.33 30.75 6.01
CA THR A 291 9.06 31.56 6.98
C THR A 291 10.38 30.90 7.36
N TYR A 292 10.35 29.61 7.69
CA TYR A 292 11.57 28.86 8.01
C TYR A 292 12.56 28.83 6.84
N GLN A 293 12.08 28.59 5.62
CA GLN A 293 12.93 28.58 4.43
C GLN A 293 13.49 29.97 4.14
N ILE A 294 12.73 31.05 4.31
CA ILE A 294 13.22 32.43 4.14
C ILE A 294 14.28 32.75 5.20
N ASP A 295 14.02 32.49 6.48
CA ASP A 295 14.97 32.74 7.57
C ASP A 295 16.25 31.90 7.39
N SER A 296 16.11 30.64 6.95
CA SER A 296 17.23 29.76 6.62
C SER A 296 17.97 30.20 5.35
N ILE A 297 17.26 30.74 4.35
CA ILE A 297 17.85 31.31 3.14
C ILE A 297 18.58 32.60 3.49
N GLU A 298 18.09 33.42 4.41
CA GLU A 298 18.79 34.60 4.91
C GLU A 298 20.12 34.20 5.57
N PHE A 299 20.14 33.08 6.30
CA PHE A 299 21.36 32.45 6.81
C PHE A 299 22.27 31.90 5.70
N ARG A 300 21.72 31.35 4.62
CA ARG A 300 22.48 30.89 3.44
C ARG A 300 22.96 32.03 2.54
N ILE A 301 22.23 33.14 2.46
CA ILE A 301 22.56 34.35 1.68
C ILE A 301 23.66 35.16 2.38
N GLN A 302 23.71 35.15 3.72
CA GLN A 302 24.88 35.64 4.46
C GLN A 302 26.16 34.85 4.11
N ILE A 303 26.05 33.59 3.70
CA ILE A 303 27.17 32.73 3.27
C ILE A 303 27.43 32.82 1.75
N PHE A 304 26.40 32.94 0.90
CA PHE A 304 26.47 32.92 -0.57
C PHE A 304 26.25 34.31 -1.18
N ASN A 305 27.23 35.18 -0.96
CA ASN A 305 27.30 36.50 -1.53
C ASN A 305 27.61 36.41 -3.05
N LYS A 306 26.61 36.27 -3.95
CA LYS A 306 26.81 36.58 -5.39
C LYS A 306 25.64 36.76 -6.38
N ASN A 307 24.35 36.50 -6.09
CA ASN A 307 23.31 36.72 -7.11
C ASN A 307 21.99 37.28 -6.55
N TYR A 308 22.04 38.55 -6.10
CA TYR A 308 20.87 39.30 -5.61
C TYR A 308 19.93 39.80 -6.72
N HIS A 309 20.28 39.64 -8.01
CA HIS A 309 19.51 40.25 -9.08
C HIS A 309 18.12 39.62 -9.29
N ASN A 310 17.98 38.31 -9.04
CA ASN A 310 16.71 37.59 -9.22
C ASN A 310 15.79 37.71 -8.00
N LEU A 311 16.34 37.77 -6.78
CA LEU A 311 15.55 38.00 -5.56
C LEU A 311 14.99 39.43 -5.47
N CYS A 312 15.70 40.43 -5.99
CA CYS A 312 15.15 41.78 -6.11
C CYS A 312 14.00 41.84 -7.15
N PHE A 313 14.08 41.10 -8.26
CA PHE A 313 12.94 40.98 -9.19
C PHE A 313 11.71 40.35 -8.52
N PHE A 314 11.94 39.35 -7.65
CA PHE A 314 10.90 38.67 -6.87
C PHE A 314 10.11 39.61 -5.94
N PHE A 315 10.76 40.59 -5.30
CA PHE A 315 10.06 41.57 -4.45
C PHE A 315 9.56 42.82 -5.21
N VAL A 316 10.13 43.15 -6.36
CA VAL A 316 9.83 44.41 -7.08
C VAL A 316 8.64 44.31 -8.04
N CYS A 317 8.25 43.13 -8.53
CA CYS A 317 7.10 42.99 -9.44
C CYS A 317 5.71 43.03 -8.78
N LYS A 318 5.61 43.53 -7.54
CA LYS A 318 4.33 43.85 -6.89
C LYS A 318 4.32 45.30 -6.40
N LYS A 319 4.42 46.24 -7.34
CA LYS A 319 3.90 47.60 -7.17
C LYS A 319 3.08 48.01 -8.39
#